data_AF-A0A1V5BPX8-F1
#
_entry.id   AF-A0A1V5BPX8-F1
#
_cell.length_a   1.000
_cell.length_b   1.000
_cell.length_c   1.000
_cell.angle_alpha   90.00
_cell.angle_beta   90.00
_cell.angle_gamma   90.00
#
_symmetry.space_group_name_H-M   'P 1'
#
loop_
_entity.id
_entity.type
_entity.pdbx_description
1 polymer ?
#
loop_
_entity_poly.entity_id
_entity_poly.type
_entity_poly.pdbx_seq_one_letter_code
_entity_poly.pdbx_strand_id
1 'polypeptide(L)'
;MTIALVVSTPQGIILASESRAINGSPEWYANFEKGIYSNDFKVLEGEHPKIHKIGRHCLIYSGVSHLTYSGLGLTGVWTSDQEIANLQRMAAEGCSFKTLAESFYTRLSTILNGHGFGFLLCGYDCGGFQVWAEGSSDEPFSINGGPGSRPIYRMQAFGTVDVIRKLISDEVIKCEAMSLQEALTFTLLTISVGCKYLKWFNRLPAVSGGNIYVAVVTPGGIRGFKFPEYNPAVPGGALPWHMPDVAGATRQNESVALGIGARVREVGGNIYASTFRTSAQDADTYITLTPQGTLESYYQGKQNLGMWAGQNWGNLVFFYDGDQVGQLYTTSDYDPVLGGTTKKLVVWSKSDGSLRLQGPGIELDSDCVNLAGNSSAHVTVRGRFDDNLLPYVSGSGWIGNDTYKWYGGNIQHLTHGDLCFIERTCPICEQPFKTGDAVVLLVRCIHEVHGTMTIPVHDRCKNVKKPLEVDVPEVEQVYRLRDDGELEAHPVVKFKEMEESVCRLKEGYTLDEATGQFKKKALTEQVIKEGYSAKKTDQGIKYYNSQTGHEVEPSSIMETVEVSPERPATKEEAVKIMRVKRKRPVMKTITIELNAPAEAEPVETADSVIQDTGKYKAGV
;
A
#
# COMPACT_ATOMS: atom_id res chain seq x y z
N MET A 1 -9.58 22.91 -21.93
CA MET A 1 -8.18 22.53 -22.27
C MET A 1 -7.21 23.31 -21.41
N THR A 2 -6.26 22.60 -20.80
CA THR A 2 -5.49 23.11 -19.66
C THR A 2 -4.24 22.30 -19.43
N ILE A 3 -3.12 22.96 -19.14
CA ILE A 3 -1.97 22.28 -18.51
C ILE A 3 -2.28 22.05 -17.03
N ALA A 4 -2.40 20.79 -16.67
CA ALA A 4 -2.55 20.32 -15.30
C ALA A 4 -1.43 19.33 -14.98
N LEU A 5 -0.92 19.38 -13.76
CA LEU A 5 0.19 18.55 -13.31
C LEU A 5 -0.08 18.05 -11.90
N VAL A 6 0.15 16.77 -11.67
CA VAL A 6 0.04 16.14 -10.35
C VAL A 6 1.33 15.39 -10.06
N VAL A 7 1.88 15.59 -8.86
CA VAL A 7 3.08 14.90 -8.36
C VAL A 7 2.75 14.28 -7.01
N SER A 8 2.92 12.97 -6.88
CA SER A 8 2.75 12.23 -5.62
C SER A 8 4.09 11.79 -5.06
N THR A 9 4.33 12.05 -3.77
CA THR A 9 5.52 11.62 -3.02
C THR A 9 5.08 10.90 -1.73
N PRO A 10 5.99 10.27 -0.96
CA PRO A 10 5.64 9.66 0.31
C PRO A 10 5.01 10.63 1.33
N GLN A 11 5.30 11.92 1.22
CA GLN A 11 4.87 12.95 2.18
C GLN A 11 3.54 13.62 1.81
N GLY A 12 3.12 13.55 0.53
CA GLY A 12 1.95 14.29 0.05
C GLY A 12 1.75 14.24 -1.46
N ILE A 13 0.65 14.84 -1.90
CA ILE A 13 0.30 14.98 -3.31
C ILE A 13 0.19 16.47 -3.63
N ILE A 14 0.85 16.91 -4.70
CA ILE A 14 0.78 18.28 -5.22
C ILE A 14 0.00 18.25 -6.51
N LEU A 15 -1.06 19.05 -6.60
CA LEU A 15 -1.80 19.31 -7.84
C LEU A 15 -1.54 20.75 -8.24
N ALA A 16 -1.25 21.00 -9.51
CA ALA A 16 -1.11 22.34 -10.05
C ALA A 16 -1.84 22.47 -11.40
N SER A 17 -2.53 23.60 -11.59
CA SER A 17 -3.18 23.94 -12.85
C SER A 17 -3.07 25.43 -13.13
N GLU A 18 -2.98 25.80 -14.40
CA GLU A 18 -3.21 27.18 -14.84
C GLU A 18 -4.72 27.51 -14.89
N SER A 19 -5.09 28.78 -15.06
CA SER A 19 -6.49 29.24 -14.90
C SER A 19 -7.16 29.79 -16.15
N ARG A 20 -6.48 29.79 -17.29
CA ARG A 20 -7.06 30.24 -18.56
C ARG A 20 -8.12 29.26 -19.02
N ALA A 21 -9.26 29.81 -19.44
CA ALA A 21 -10.25 29.09 -20.21
C ALA A 21 -10.42 29.78 -21.56
N ILE A 22 -10.80 29.01 -22.58
CA ILE A 22 -10.97 29.48 -23.95
C ILE A 22 -12.28 28.95 -24.51
N ASN A 23 -12.81 29.67 -25.49
CA ASN A 23 -13.98 29.31 -26.26
C ASN A 23 -13.62 29.31 -27.75
N GLY A 24 -13.59 28.12 -28.35
CA GLY A 24 -13.36 27.93 -29.78
C GLY A 24 -14.65 27.60 -30.53
N SER A 25 -14.65 27.76 -31.85
CA SER A 25 -15.73 27.24 -32.69
C SER A 25 -15.71 25.69 -32.70
N PRO A 26 -16.83 25.01 -33.04
CA PRO A 26 -16.82 23.54 -33.18
C PRO A 26 -15.76 23.03 -34.16
N GLU A 27 -15.53 23.76 -35.26
CA GLU A 27 -14.47 23.46 -36.22
C GLU A 27 -13.08 23.61 -35.61
N TRP A 28 -12.87 24.67 -34.81
CA TRP A 28 -11.63 24.86 -34.08
C TRP A 28 -11.34 23.70 -33.13
N TYR A 29 -12.32 23.24 -32.35
CA TYR A 29 -12.17 22.10 -31.45
C TYR A 29 -11.81 20.81 -32.22
N ALA A 30 -12.54 20.51 -33.31
CA ALA A 30 -12.29 19.32 -34.11
C ALA A 30 -10.91 19.32 -34.79
N ASN A 31 -10.41 20.49 -35.18
CA ASN A 31 -9.05 20.64 -35.71
C ASN A 31 -8.00 20.52 -34.61
N PHE A 32 -8.25 21.12 -33.45
CA PHE A 32 -7.33 21.06 -32.32
C PHE A 32 -7.13 19.63 -31.81
N GLU A 33 -8.20 18.83 -31.68
CA GLU A 33 -8.12 17.41 -31.30
C GLU A 33 -7.28 16.57 -32.28
N LYS A 34 -7.17 17.02 -33.55
CA LYS A 34 -6.31 16.42 -34.58
C LYS A 34 -4.88 16.97 -34.59
N GLY A 35 -4.51 17.82 -33.64
CA GLY A 35 -3.22 18.52 -33.60
C GLY A 35 -3.06 19.60 -34.68
N ILE A 36 -4.17 20.06 -35.27
CA ILE A 36 -4.19 21.16 -36.24
C ILE A 36 -4.51 22.44 -35.47
N TYR A 37 -3.47 23.23 -35.21
CA TYR A 37 -3.60 24.37 -34.33
C TYR A 37 -3.82 25.69 -35.07
N SER A 38 -4.71 26.53 -34.54
CA SER A 38 -4.92 27.91 -34.98
C SER A 38 -5.24 28.84 -33.81
N ASN A 39 -5.15 30.16 -34.03
CA ASN A 39 -5.50 31.19 -33.05
C ASN A 39 -6.99 31.57 -33.08
N ASP A 40 -7.84 30.76 -33.71
CA ASP A 40 -9.27 31.03 -33.87
C ASP A 40 -10.09 30.62 -32.63
N PHE A 41 -9.75 31.21 -31.48
CA PHE A 41 -10.46 31.03 -30.22
C PHE A 41 -10.47 32.33 -29.41
N LYS A 42 -11.47 32.49 -28.54
CA LYS A 42 -11.57 33.59 -27.59
C LYS A 42 -11.09 33.13 -26.21
N VAL A 43 -10.16 33.87 -25.60
CA VAL A 43 -9.85 33.69 -24.17
C VAL A 43 -11.02 34.23 -23.35
N LEU A 44 -11.54 33.41 -22.44
CA LEU A 44 -12.61 33.82 -21.54
C LEU A 44 -12.05 34.75 -20.46
N GLU A 45 -12.83 35.76 -20.10
CA GLU A 45 -12.48 36.65 -19.00
C GLU A 45 -12.59 35.92 -17.65
N GLY A 46 -11.82 36.38 -16.66
CA GLY A 46 -11.79 35.81 -15.32
C GLY A 46 -10.81 34.65 -15.13
N GLU A 47 -10.77 34.14 -13.91
CA GLU A 47 -9.95 33.00 -13.51
C GLU A 47 -10.82 31.76 -13.38
N HIS A 48 -10.45 30.70 -14.07
CA HIS A 48 -11.17 29.43 -14.06
C HIS A 48 -10.26 28.38 -13.41
N PRO A 49 -10.24 28.28 -12.06
CA PRO A 49 -9.45 27.27 -11.38
C PRO A 49 -9.97 25.87 -11.71
N LYS A 50 -9.05 24.91 -11.80
CA LYS A 50 -9.35 23.56 -12.30
C LYS A 50 -9.04 22.48 -11.29
N ILE A 51 -8.68 22.91 -10.09
CA ILE A 51 -8.49 22.07 -8.93
C ILE A 51 -9.68 22.33 -7.99
N HIS A 52 -10.33 21.26 -7.56
CA HIS A 52 -11.53 21.32 -6.75
C HIS A 52 -11.37 20.40 -5.55
N LYS A 53 -11.90 20.84 -4.40
CA LYS A 53 -11.93 20.01 -3.20
C LYS A 53 -13.14 19.09 -3.25
N ILE A 54 -12.94 17.78 -3.08
CA ILE A 54 -14.00 16.77 -3.04
C ILE A 54 -13.91 16.04 -1.70
N GLY A 55 -14.51 16.63 -0.65
CA GLY A 55 -14.38 16.15 0.72
C GLY A 55 -12.92 16.17 1.20
N ARG A 56 -12.34 14.99 1.46
CA ARG A 56 -10.92 14.82 1.85
C ARG A 56 -9.98 14.61 0.65
N HIS A 57 -10.52 14.64 -0.56
CA HIS A 57 -9.80 14.42 -1.81
C HIS A 57 -9.71 15.73 -2.62
N CYS A 58 -8.84 15.74 -3.62
CA CYS A 58 -8.73 16.79 -4.62
C CYS A 58 -8.98 16.22 -6.01
N LEU A 59 -9.76 16.94 -6.80
CA LEU A 59 -10.00 16.68 -8.21
C LEU A 59 -9.26 17.73 -9.03
N ILE A 60 -8.53 17.31 -10.05
CA ILE A 60 -8.06 18.18 -11.13
C ILE A 60 -8.72 17.75 -12.44
N TYR A 61 -9.28 18.70 -13.17
CA TYR A 61 -10.04 18.44 -14.40
C TYR A 61 -9.52 19.29 -15.58
N SER A 62 -9.36 18.67 -16.74
CA SER A 62 -9.00 19.33 -17.99
C SER A 62 -9.86 18.78 -19.12
N GLY A 63 -10.63 19.64 -19.78
CA GLY A 63 -11.49 19.19 -20.87
C GLY A 63 -12.49 20.26 -21.28
N VAL A 64 -13.61 19.80 -21.82
CA VAL A 64 -14.81 20.61 -22.09
C VAL A 64 -15.47 21.01 -20.77
N SER A 65 -15.67 22.30 -20.54
CA SER A 65 -16.31 22.83 -19.32
C SER A 65 -17.78 23.18 -19.51
N HIS A 66 -18.24 23.29 -20.76
CA HIS A 66 -19.60 23.67 -21.10
C HIS A 66 -20.01 23.01 -22.42
N LEU A 67 -21.17 22.36 -22.44
CA LEU A 67 -21.75 21.78 -23.65
C LEU A 67 -23.24 22.13 -23.74
N THR A 68 -23.65 22.63 -24.90
CA THR A 68 -25.07 22.86 -25.20
C THR A 68 -25.57 21.70 -26.06
N TYR A 69 -26.55 20.94 -25.57
CA TYR A 69 -27.20 19.89 -26.35
C TYR A 69 -28.32 20.48 -27.22
N SER A 70 -28.32 20.16 -28.51
CA SER A 70 -29.45 20.38 -29.40
C SER A 70 -29.78 19.11 -30.18
N GLY A 71 -30.79 18.37 -29.72
CA GLY A 71 -31.29 17.16 -30.38
C GLY A 71 -32.22 16.31 -29.49
N LEU A 72 -33.17 15.60 -30.10
CA LEU A 72 -34.12 14.68 -29.43
C LEU A 72 -35.06 15.31 -28.37
N GLY A 73 -35.36 16.60 -28.46
CA GLY A 73 -36.34 17.25 -27.58
C GLY A 73 -35.82 17.59 -26.17
N LEU A 74 -34.52 17.40 -25.90
CA LEU A 74 -33.87 17.82 -24.67
C LEU A 74 -33.01 19.06 -24.96
N THR A 75 -33.43 20.22 -24.47
CA THR A 75 -32.61 21.44 -24.44
C THR A 75 -31.98 21.56 -23.06
N GLY A 76 -30.76 21.05 -22.91
CA GLY A 76 -30.01 21.10 -21.66
C GLY A 76 -28.66 21.80 -21.86
N VAL A 77 -28.26 22.58 -20.86
CA VAL A 77 -26.89 23.08 -20.72
C VAL A 77 -26.20 22.22 -19.68
N TRP A 78 -25.11 21.56 -20.07
CA TRP A 78 -24.24 20.85 -19.15
C TRP A 78 -23.00 21.67 -18.86
N THR A 79 -22.55 21.66 -17.61
CA THR A 79 -21.27 22.25 -17.21
C THR A 79 -20.47 21.31 -16.33
N SER A 80 -19.14 21.40 -16.41
CA SER A 80 -18.25 20.67 -15.49
C SER A 80 -18.50 21.04 -14.05
N ASP A 81 -18.86 22.30 -13.77
CA ASP A 81 -19.14 22.78 -12.40
C ASP A 81 -20.34 22.06 -11.76
N GLN A 82 -21.37 21.74 -12.55
CA GLN A 82 -22.51 20.95 -12.06
C GLN A 82 -22.07 19.53 -11.66
N GLU A 83 -21.21 18.89 -12.45
CA GLU A 83 -20.70 17.55 -12.11
C GLU A 83 -19.77 17.57 -10.91
N ILE A 84 -18.93 18.59 -10.80
CA ILE A 84 -18.06 18.78 -9.63
C ILE A 84 -18.90 19.01 -8.37
N ALA A 85 -19.95 19.83 -8.45
CA ALA A 85 -20.89 20.04 -7.34
C ALA A 85 -21.61 18.73 -6.96
N ASN A 86 -21.97 17.89 -7.93
CA ASN A 86 -22.53 16.57 -7.67
C ASN A 86 -21.54 15.67 -6.93
N LEU A 87 -20.26 15.66 -7.32
CA LEU A 87 -19.23 14.91 -6.58
C LEU A 87 -19.03 15.43 -5.17
N GLN A 88 -19.04 16.74 -4.97
CA GLN A 88 -18.90 17.34 -3.63
C GLN A 88 -20.04 16.93 -2.71
N ARG A 89 -21.27 16.90 -3.24
CA ARG A 89 -22.45 16.39 -2.54
C ARG A 89 -22.31 14.90 -2.20
N MET A 90 -21.94 14.05 -3.16
CA MET A 90 -21.68 12.63 -2.90
C MET A 90 -20.60 12.43 -1.83
N ALA A 91 -19.54 13.23 -1.85
CA ALA A 91 -18.47 13.15 -0.86
C ALA A 91 -18.96 13.59 0.54
N ALA A 92 -19.82 14.60 0.63
CA ALA A 92 -20.45 15.03 1.88
C ALA A 92 -21.42 13.97 2.44
N GLU A 93 -22.05 13.18 1.55
CA GLU A 93 -22.89 12.03 1.90
C GLU A 93 -22.07 10.79 2.31
N GLY A 94 -20.74 10.87 2.29
CA GLY A 94 -19.85 9.80 2.74
C GLY A 94 -19.56 8.73 1.69
N CYS A 95 -19.80 9.00 0.40
CA CYS A 95 -19.44 8.07 -0.67
C CYS A 95 -17.93 7.73 -0.64
N SER A 96 -17.62 6.47 -0.94
CA SER A 96 -16.24 5.99 -1.01
C SER A 96 -15.46 6.66 -2.15
N PHE A 97 -14.14 6.71 -2.04
CA PHE A 97 -13.27 7.22 -3.10
C PHE A 97 -13.54 6.56 -4.45
N LYS A 98 -13.67 5.22 -4.44
CA LYS A 98 -13.96 4.43 -5.64
C LYS A 98 -15.29 4.86 -6.28
N THR A 99 -16.34 4.98 -5.48
CA THR A 99 -17.67 5.42 -5.94
C THR A 99 -17.63 6.82 -6.54
N LEU A 100 -16.90 7.75 -5.91
CA LEU A 100 -16.72 9.12 -6.43
C LEU A 100 -16.05 9.10 -7.81
N ALA A 101 -14.96 8.34 -7.95
CA ALA A 101 -14.20 8.24 -9.19
C ALA A 101 -14.99 7.58 -10.33
N GLU A 102 -15.61 6.43 -10.06
CA GLU A 102 -16.41 5.67 -11.04
C GLU A 102 -17.63 6.47 -11.52
N SER A 103 -18.32 7.13 -10.59
CA SER A 103 -19.47 7.98 -10.92
C SER A 103 -19.06 9.13 -11.83
N PHE A 104 -17.96 9.82 -11.50
CA PHE A 104 -17.48 10.93 -12.33
C PHE A 104 -17.08 10.48 -13.73
N TYR A 105 -16.29 9.40 -13.84
CA TYR A 105 -15.89 8.86 -15.13
C TYR A 105 -17.10 8.41 -15.98
N THR A 106 -18.03 7.69 -15.38
CA THR A 106 -19.23 7.19 -16.08
C THR A 106 -20.09 8.34 -16.59
N ARG A 107 -20.28 9.39 -15.78
CA ARG A 107 -21.04 10.57 -16.21
C ARG A 107 -20.32 11.33 -17.32
N LEU A 108 -19.02 11.61 -17.17
CA LEU A 108 -18.25 12.31 -18.19
C LEU A 108 -18.22 11.55 -19.52
N SER A 109 -17.92 10.26 -19.50
CA SER A 109 -17.89 9.42 -20.71
C SER A 109 -19.24 9.37 -21.43
N THR A 110 -20.35 9.33 -20.68
CA THR A 110 -21.71 9.32 -21.25
C THR A 110 -22.09 10.69 -21.85
N ILE A 111 -21.83 11.76 -21.10
CA ILE A 111 -22.26 13.12 -21.42
C ILE A 111 -21.41 13.72 -22.54
N LEU A 112 -20.09 13.55 -22.46
CA LEU A 112 -19.13 14.12 -23.39
C LEU A 112 -18.91 13.26 -24.63
N ASN A 113 -19.32 11.98 -24.62
CA ASN A 113 -19.37 11.04 -25.75
C ASN A 113 -18.65 11.51 -27.04
N GLY A 114 -17.33 11.31 -27.09
CA GLY A 114 -16.49 11.68 -28.23
C GLY A 114 -15.76 13.03 -28.11
N HIS A 115 -16.03 13.82 -27.08
CA HIS A 115 -15.27 15.03 -26.75
C HIS A 115 -14.13 14.75 -25.77
N GLY A 116 -12.98 15.40 -25.98
CA GLY A 116 -11.80 15.24 -25.13
C GLY A 116 -11.99 15.70 -23.67
N PHE A 117 -11.68 14.80 -22.72
CA PHE A 117 -11.59 15.13 -21.30
C PHE A 117 -10.50 14.32 -20.61
N GLY A 118 -10.00 14.83 -19.49
CA GLY A 118 -9.07 14.14 -18.60
C GLY A 118 -9.24 14.64 -17.17
N PHE A 119 -9.19 13.73 -16.21
CA PHE A 119 -9.25 14.09 -14.80
C PHE A 119 -8.35 13.20 -13.96
N LEU A 120 -8.05 13.71 -12.77
CA LEU A 120 -7.44 12.94 -11.71
C LEU A 120 -8.09 13.32 -10.38
N LEU A 121 -8.61 12.31 -9.70
CA LEU A 121 -9.10 12.39 -8.32
C LEU A 121 -8.06 11.73 -7.44
N CYS A 122 -7.57 12.42 -6.41
CA CYS A 122 -6.57 11.85 -5.51
C CYS A 122 -6.70 12.40 -4.09
N GLY A 123 -6.14 11.68 -3.12
CA GLY A 123 -6.06 12.13 -1.75
C GLY A 123 -5.65 11.01 -0.82
N TYR A 124 -6.23 11.03 0.38
CA TYR A 124 -6.03 10.01 1.39
C TYR A 124 -7.36 9.35 1.75
N ASP A 125 -7.37 8.03 1.85
CA ASP A 125 -8.54 7.30 2.33
C ASP A 125 -8.73 7.45 3.86
N CYS A 126 -9.65 6.68 4.44
CA CYS A 126 -9.85 6.68 5.90
C CYS A 126 -8.73 5.99 6.69
N GLY A 127 -7.88 5.20 6.05
CA GLY A 127 -6.71 4.57 6.66
C GLY A 127 -5.44 5.42 6.58
N GLY A 128 -5.49 6.58 5.91
CA GLY A 128 -4.31 7.41 5.68
C GLY A 128 -3.44 6.92 4.51
N PHE A 129 -3.96 6.03 3.66
CA PHE A 129 -3.28 5.58 2.45
C PHE A 129 -3.59 6.52 1.28
N GLN A 130 -2.58 6.78 0.45
CA GLN A 130 -2.78 7.53 -0.78
C GLN A 130 -3.69 6.76 -1.73
N VAL A 131 -4.67 7.47 -2.29
CA VAL A 131 -5.60 6.96 -3.30
C VAL A 131 -5.54 7.85 -4.54
N TRP A 132 -5.68 7.22 -5.71
CA TRP A 132 -5.53 7.85 -7.01
C TRP A 132 -6.48 7.22 -8.01
N ALA A 133 -7.25 8.04 -8.71
CA ALA A 133 -8.06 7.62 -9.84
C ALA A 133 -7.84 8.58 -10.99
N GLU A 134 -7.62 8.03 -12.17
CA GLU A 134 -7.43 8.81 -13.40
C GLU A 134 -8.30 8.24 -14.51
N GLY A 135 -8.81 9.13 -15.34
CA GLY A 135 -9.61 8.75 -16.50
C GLY A 135 -9.57 9.87 -17.53
N SER A 136 -9.57 9.48 -18.80
CA SER A 136 -9.68 10.41 -19.92
C SER A 136 -10.54 9.82 -21.03
N SER A 137 -10.77 10.59 -22.09
CA SER A 137 -11.40 10.09 -23.32
C SER A 137 -10.53 9.07 -24.05
N ASP A 138 -9.21 9.13 -23.86
CA ASP A 138 -8.22 8.41 -24.68
C ASP A 138 -7.52 7.28 -23.91
N GLU A 139 -7.59 7.30 -22.59
CA GLU A 139 -6.97 6.31 -21.70
C GLU A 139 -8.02 5.60 -20.85
N PRO A 140 -7.85 4.29 -20.59
CA PRO A 140 -8.75 3.54 -19.73
C PRO A 140 -8.76 4.12 -18.32
N PHE A 141 -9.95 4.16 -17.73
CA PHE A 141 -10.13 4.54 -16.34
C PHE A 141 -9.37 3.58 -15.42
N SER A 142 -8.59 4.13 -14.49
CA SER A 142 -7.87 3.34 -13.50
C SER A 142 -8.02 3.93 -12.11
N ILE A 143 -8.02 3.05 -11.12
CA ILE A 143 -7.98 3.37 -9.70
C ILE A 143 -6.82 2.60 -9.10
N ASN A 144 -5.93 3.28 -8.39
CA ASN A 144 -4.87 2.62 -7.64
C ASN A 144 -4.64 3.30 -6.28
N GLY A 145 -3.87 2.62 -5.43
CA GLY A 145 -3.68 3.01 -4.03
C GLY A 145 -4.77 2.45 -3.11
N GLY A 146 -4.77 2.90 -1.86
CA GLY A 146 -5.62 2.35 -0.79
C GLY A 146 -5.02 1.12 -0.07
N PRO A 147 -5.76 0.50 0.85
CA PRO A 147 -5.25 -0.56 1.70
C PRO A 147 -4.85 -1.78 0.87
N GLY A 148 -3.64 -2.32 1.12
CA GLY A 148 -3.11 -3.46 0.39
C GLY A 148 -2.60 -3.16 -1.03
N SER A 149 -2.66 -1.91 -1.48
CA SER A 149 -2.07 -1.49 -2.76
C SER A 149 -0.73 -0.80 -2.53
N ARG A 150 0.21 -0.96 -3.48
CA ARG A 150 1.47 -0.21 -3.43
C ARG A 150 1.18 1.29 -3.54
N PRO A 151 1.82 2.14 -2.71
CA PRO A 151 1.73 3.58 -2.85
C PRO A 151 2.15 4.01 -4.26
N ILE A 152 1.48 5.04 -4.79
CA ILE A 152 1.83 5.60 -6.10
C ILE A 152 2.67 6.84 -5.88
N TYR A 153 3.94 6.76 -6.25
CA TYR A 153 4.83 7.92 -6.31
C TYR A 153 5.14 8.20 -7.77
N ARG A 154 4.37 9.08 -8.40
CA ARG A 154 4.53 9.42 -9.82
C ARG A 154 4.13 10.85 -10.12
N MET A 155 4.49 11.28 -11.32
CA MET A 155 4.02 12.50 -11.93
C MET A 155 3.02 12.17 -13.04
N GLN A 156 1.92 12.91 -13.12
CA GLN A 156 0.95 12.83 -14.20
C GLN A 156 0.61 14.23 -14.72
N ALA A 157 0.63 14.42 -16.03
CA ALA A 157 0.36 15.70 -16.67
C ALA A 157 -0.79 15.56 -17.67
N PHE A 158 -1.70 16.53 -17.69
CA PHE A 158 -2.90 16.56 -18.55
C PHE A 158 -2.93 17.79 -19.46
N GLY A 159 -3.59 17.63 -20.61
CA GLY A 159 -3.79 18.68 -21.62
C GLY A 159 -2.59 18.88 -22.53
N THR A 160 -2.29 20.14 -22.90
CA THR A 160 -1.22 20.47 -23.87
C THR A 160 0.16 20.42 -23.20
N VAL A 161 0.60 19.22 -22.86
CA VAL A 161 1.79 18.95 -22.03
C VAL A 161 3.03 18.61 -22.86
N ASP A 162 3.01 18.78 -24.18
CA ASP A 162 4.14 18.40 -25.05
C ASP A 162 5.45 19.10 -24.66
N VAL A 163 5.36 20.37 -24.26
CA VAL A 163 6.51 21.13 -23.75
C VAL A 163 7.05 20.53 -22.46
N ILE A 164 6.15 20.14 -21.55
CA ILE A 164 6.52 19.49 -20.28
C ILE A 164 7.14 18.13 -20.55
N ARG A 165 6.50 17.29 -21.38
CA ARG A 165 7.00 15.97 -21.77
C ARG A 165 8.39 16.07 -22.39
N LYS A 166 8.63 17.07 -23.25
CA LYS A 166 9.95 17.32 -23.84
C LYS A 166 11.00 17.83 -22.84
N LEU A 167 10.59 18.61 -21.83
CA LEU A 167 11.50 19.08 -20.78
C LEU A 167 12.09 17.93 -19.97
N ILE A 168 11.34 16.83 -19.84
CA ILE A 168 11.65 15.72 -18.93
C ILE A 168 11.87 14.38 -19.64
N SER A 169 11.84 14.34 -20.98
CA SER A 169 11.78 13.08 -21.75
C SER A 169 12.97 12.15 -21.50
N ASP A 170 14.10 12.71 -21.12
CA ASP A 170 15.37 12.00 -20.96
C ASP A 170 15.73 11.76 -19.48
N GLU A 171 14.87 12.19 -18.56
CA GLU A 171 15.13 12.18 -17.11
C GLU A 171 14.24 11.18 -16.39
N VAL A 172 14.83 10.37 -15.50
CA VAL A 172 14.08 9.50 -14.59
C VAL A 172 13.69 10.30 -13.35
N ILE A 173 12.46 10.80 -13.32
CA ILE A 173 11.92 11.52 -12.17
C ILE A 173 11.58 10.53 -11.05
N LYS A 174 12.40 10.51 -9.99
CA LYS A 174 12.18 9.68 -8.79
C LYS A 174 11.31 10.38 -7.77
N CYS A 175 9.99 10.41 -8.01
CA CYS A 175 9.03 11.06 -7.12
C CYS A 175 9.06 10.48 -5.69
N GLU A 176 9.44 9.20 -5.53
CA GLU A 176 9.59 8.52 -4.26
C GLU A 176 10.74 9.07 -3.40
N ALA A 177 11.72 9.72 -4.01
CA ALA A 177 12.87 10.30 -3.33
C ALA A 177 12.72 11.81 -3.05
N MET A 178 11.65 12.44 -3.55
CA MET A 178 11.42 13.87 -3.37
C MET A 178 10.76 14.17 -2.03
N SER A 179 11.27 15.17 -1.31
CA SER A 179 10.53 15.83 -0.25
C SER A 179 9.30 16.56 -0.81
N LEU A 180 8.33 16.87 0.05
CA LEU A 180 7.14 17.62 -0.35
C LEU A 180 7.49 19.02 -0.91
N GLN A 181 8.52 19.66 -0.36
CA GLN A 181 8.99 20.97 -0.81
C GLN A 181 9.67 20.92 -2.18
N GLU A 182 10.48 19.89 -2.45
CA GLU A 182 11.07 19.67 -3.76
C GLU A 182 10.00 19.39 -4.80
N ALA A 183 9.02 18.53 -4.47
CA ALA A 183 7.89 18.25 -5.35
C ALA A 183 7.06 19.50 -5.65
N LEU A 184 6.80 20.35 -4.66
CA LEU A 184 6.12 21.63 -4.87
C LEU A 184 6.90 22.55 -5.82
N THR A 185 8.20 22.73 -5.55
CA THR A 185 9.08 23.57 -6.39
C THR A 185 9.15 23.04 -7.82
N PHE A 186 9.36 21.73 -7.97
CA PHE A 186 9.38 21.06 -9.26
C PHE A 186 8.06 21.22 -10.01
N THR A 187 6.93 21.00 -9.34
CA THR A 187 5.59 21.14 -9.95
C THR A 187 5.36 22.55 -10.46
N LEU A 188 5.67 23.56 -9.62
CA LEU A 188 5.52 24.97 -9.96
C LEU A 188 6.42 25.40 -11.12
N LEU A 189 7.68 24.96 -11.14
CA LEU A 189 8.60 25.25 -12.23
C LEU A 189 8.08 24.65 -13.54
N THR A 190 7.74 23.36 -13.50
CA THR A 190 7.30 22.60 -14.68
C THR A 190 6.05 23.19 -15.31
N ILE A 191 5.01 23.47 -14.51
CA ILE A 191 3.77 24.05 -15.04
C ILE A 191 3.98 25.47 -15.59
N SER A 192 4.84 26.26 -14.94
CA SER A 192 5.16 27.61 -15.38
C SER A 192 5.93 27.62 -16.69
N VAL A 193 6.85 26.67 -16.86
CA VAL A 193 7.57 26.48 -18.11
C VAL A 193 6.60 26.10 -19.22
N GLY A 194 5.70 25.13 -18.96
CA GLY A 194 4.63 24.76 -19.89
C GLY A 194 3.81 25.98 -20.31
N CYS A 195 3.33 26.78 -19.37
CA CYS A 195 2.49 27.95 -19.68
C CYS A 195 3.23 29.08 -20.39
N LYS A 196 4.46 29.43 -19.95
CA LYS A 196 5.20 30.59 -20.48
C LYS A 196 5.86 30.33 -21.81
N TYR A 197 6.34 29.11 -22.04
CA TYR A 197 7.13 28.79 -23.23
C TYR A 197 6.31 28.19 -24.37
N LEU A 198 5.03 27.83 -24.15
CA LEU A 198 4.12 27.42 -25.24
C LEU A 198 4.15 28.41 -26.42
N LYS A 199 4.15 29.72 -26.16
CA LYS A 199 4.20 30.77 -27.21
C LYS A 199 5.49 30.79 -28.06
N TRP A 200 6.55 30.10 -27.63
CA TRP A 200 7.84 30.04 -28.32
C TRP A 200 7.92 28.83 -29.27
N PHE A 201 6.94 27.92 -29.18
CA PHE A 201 6.79 26.84 -30.14
C PHE A 201 5.89 27.33 -31.26
N ASN A 202 6.47 27.58 -32.45
CA ASN A 202 5.79 28.13 -33.64
C ASN A 202 4.54 27.35 -34.09
N ARG A 203 4.27 26.17 -33.52
CA ARG A 203 3.11 25.32 -33.82
C ARG A 203 2.03 25.33 -32.73
N LEU A 204 2.31 25.81 -31.51
CA LEU A 204 1.39 25.69 -30.37
C LEU A 204 0.77 27.05 -30.00
N PRO A 205 -0.56 27.22 -30.15
CA PRO A 205 -1.23 28.44 -29.75
C PRO A 205 -1.18 28.60 -28.23
N ALA A 206 -1.26 29.84 -27.75
CA ALA A 206 -1.21 30.17 -26.32
C ALA A 206 -2.55 29.85 -25.60
N VAL A 207 -2.97 28.59 -25.65
CA VAL A 207 -4.26 28.11 -25.09
C VAL A 207 -4.24 27.96 -23.56
N SER A 208 -3.05 27.97 -22.94
CA SER A 208 -2.86 27.89 -21.49
C SER A 208 -2.20 29.15 -20.93
N GLY A 209 -2.52 29.53 -19.69
CA GLY A 209 -1.87 30.65 -19.00
C GLY A 209 -2.69 31.23 -17.83
N GLY A 210 -2.40 32.47 -17.45
CA GLY A 210 -3.01 33.07 -16.26
C GLY A 210 -2.33 32.58 -14.97
N ASN A 211 -3.09 32.59 -13.88
CA ASN A 211 -2.57 32.31 -12.54
C ASN A 211 -2.43 30.80 -12.33
N ILE A 212 -1.40 30.41 -11.57
CA ILE A 212 -1.18 29.01 -11.22
C ILE A 212 -1.83 28.75 -9.88
N TYR A 213 -2.71 27.76 -9.86
CA TYR A 213 -3.38 27.26 -8.67
C TYR A 213 -2.68 25.98 -8.25
N VAL A 214 -2.42 25.84 -6.96
CA VAL A 214 -1.79 24.66 -6.38
C VAL A 214 -2.61 24.16 -5.21
N ALA A 215 -2.82 22.85 -5.13
CA ALA A 215 -3.29 22.19 -3.93
C ALA A 215 -2.22 21.24 -3.39
N VAL A 216 -1.94 21.34 -2.10
CA VAL A 216 -1.07 20.43 -1.35
C VAL A 216 -1.96 19.56 -0.49
N VAL A 217 -1.96 18.26 -0.77
CA VAL A 217 -2.76 17.25 -0.07
C VAL A 217 -1.82 16.42 0.79
N THR A 218 -2.05 16.39 2.10
CA THR A 218 -1.32 15.57 3.07
C THR A 218 -2.32 14.78 3.93
N PRO A 219 -1.88 13.82 4.76
CA PRO A 219 -2.78 13.15 5.69
C PRO A 219 -3.48 14.13 6.66
N GLY A 220 -2.85 15.29 6.93
CA GLY A 220 -3.39 16.34 7.79
C GLY A 220 -4.40 17.28 7.11
N GLY A 221 -4.67 17.11 5.81
CA GLY A 221 -5.68 17.86 5.07
C GLY A 221 -5.17 18.48 3.77
N ILE A 222 -5.96 19.40 3.21
CA ILE A 222 -5.70 20.03 1.91
C ILE A 222 -5.51 21.53 2.08
N ARG A 223 -4.45 22.08 1.48
CA ARG A 223 -4.16 23.53 1.46
C ARG A 223 -4.05 24.02 0.02
N GLY A 224 -4.76 25.10 -0.30
CA GLY A 224 -4.75 25.75 -1.60
C GLY A 224 -3.87 27.01 -1.63
N PHE A 225 -3.14 27.19 -2.72
CA PHE A 225 -2.30 28.35 -2.98
C PHE A 225 -2.55 28.88 -4.39
N LYS A 226 -2.41 30.20 -4.56
CA LYS A 226 -2.50 30.89 -5.84
C LYS A 226 -1.22 31.68 -6.08
N PHE A 227 -0.70 31.58 -7.30
CA PHE A 227 0.53 32.24 -7.76
C PHE A 227 0.20 33.15 -8.96
N PRO A 228 0.08 34.48 -8.75
CA PRO A 228 -0.29 35.44 -9.80
C PRO A 228 0.75 35.56 -10.91
N GLU A 229 2.03 35.44 -10.54
CA GLU A 229 3.15 35.44 -11.47
C GLU A 229 4.21 34.50 -10.93
N TYR A 230 4.18 33.22 -11.32
CA TYR A 230 5.33 32.37 -11.02
C TYR A 230 6.49 32.79 -11.93
N ASN A 231 7.45 33.51 -11.37
CA ASN A 231 8.75 33.77 -11.98
C ASN A 231 9.78 32.89 -11.26
N PRO A 232 10.39 31.88 -11.92
CA PRO A 232 11.40 31.05 -11.26
C PRO A 232 12.63 31.87 -10.80
N ALA A 233 12.84 33.07 -11.35
CA ALA A 233 13.91 33.98 -10.98
C ALA A 233 13.53 35.05 -9.92
N VAL A 234 12.23 35.19 -9.59
CA VAL A 234 11.75 36.15 -8.59
C VAL A 234 10.64 35.49 -7.78
N PRO A 235 10.86 35.15 -6.50
CA PRO A 235 9.82 34.55 -5.67
C PRO A 235 8.60 35.47 -5.57
N GLY A 236 7.54 35.17 -6.32
CA GLY A 236 6.22 35.76 -6.11
C GLY A 236 5.62 35.17 -4.84
N GLY A 237 5.11 36.01 -3.94
CA GLY A 237 4.46 35.57 -2.70
C GLY A 237 3.27 34.67 -3.00
N ALA A 238 3.28 33.44 -2.49
CA ALA A 238 2.12 32.56 -2.55
C ALA A 238 0.95 33.21 -1.81
N LEU A 239 -0.19 33.38 -2.47
CA LEU A 239 -1.41 33.84 -1.82
C LEU A 239 -2.21 32.62 -1.36
N PRO A 240 -2.70 32.58 -0.10
CA PRO A 240 -3.67 31.58 0.31
C PRO A 240 -4.87 31.59 -0.63
N TRP A 241 -5.31 30.42 -1.07
CA TRP A 241 -6.47 30.27 -1.93
C TRP A 241 -7.49 29.34 -1.29
N HIS A 242 -8.70 29.88 -1.10
CA HIS A 242 -9.85 29.06 -0.73
C HIS A 242 -10.31 28.29 -1.97
N MET A 243 -10.01 27.00 -1.99
CA MET A 243 -10.45 26.11 -3.06
C MET A 243 -11.99 26.09 -3.15
N PRO A 244 -12.56 26.11 -4.37
CA PRO A 244 -13.99 26.03 -4.58
C PRO A 244 -14.63 24.82 -3.89
N ASP A 245 -15.65 25.09 -3.07
CA ASP A 245 -16.55 24.12 -2.46
C ASP A 245 -17.98 24.56 -2.80
N VAL A 246 -18.60 23.90 -3.78
CA VAL A 246 -19.86 24.33 -4.43
C VAL A 246 -21.09 23.83 -3.65
N ALA A 247 -20.90 23.07 -2.56
CA ALA A 247 -21.98 22.50 -1.76
C ALA A 247 -22.94 23.55 -1.13
N GLY A 248 -22.60 24.85 -1.17
CA GLY A 248 -23.46 25.94 -0.70
C GLY A 248 -24.50 26.48 -1.69
N ALA A 249 -24.44 26.12 -2.99
CA ALA A 249 -25.23 26.81 -4.02
C ALA A 249 -25.79 25.84 -5.08
N THR A 250 -26.90 25.15 -4.79
CA THR A 250 -28.04 24.87 -5.72
C THR A 250 -28.94 23.77 -5.16
N ARG A 251 -30.13 24.15 -4.68
CA ARG A 251 -31.29 23.25 -4.51
C ARG A 251 -32.36 23.71 -5.50
N GLN A 252 -32.54 22.99 -6.61
CA GLN A 252 -33.80 22.87 -7.36
C GLN A 252 -33.56 22.06 -8.65
N ASN A 253 -34.16 20.87 -8.74
CA ASN A 253 -35.13 20.50 -9.79
C ASN A 253 -35.58 19.04 -9.63
N GLU A 254 -36.88 18.85 -9.86
CA GLU A 254 -37.69 17.64 -9.64
C GLU A 254 -37.57 16.63 -10.80
N SER A 255 -37.84 15.35 -10.53
CA SER A 255 -37.85 14.25 -11.50
C SER A 255 -39.25 13.69 -11.77
N VAL A 256 -39.45 13.19 -12.99
CA VAL A 256 -40.66 12.50 -13.48
C VAL A 256 -40.42 10.99 -13.45
N ALA A 257 -41.42 10.23 -12.99
CA ALA A 257 -41.36 8.78 -12.82
C ALA A 257 -41.94 8.00 -14.02
N LEU A 258 -41.36 6.81 -14.29
CA LEU A 258 -41.97 5.72 -15.07
C LEU A 258 -41.70 4.39 -14.34
N GLY A 259 -42.75 3.57 -14.18
CA GLY A 259 -42.76 2.40 -13.31
C GLY A 259 -42.44 1.06 -13.97
N ILE A 260 -42.20 0.04 -13.13
CA ILE A 260 -42.65 -1.36 -13.16
C ILE A 260 -42.23 -2.02 -11.82
N GLY A 261 -43.17 -2.65 -11.12
CA GLY A 261 -42.98 -3.88 -10.31
C GLY A 261 -42.11 -3.92 -9.06
N ALA A 262 -41.24 -2.94 -8.77
CA ALA A 262 -40.42 -2.93 -7.55
C ALA A 262 -40.99 -1.90 -6.56
N ARG A 263 -41.29 -2.31 -5.31
CA ARG A 263 -41.51 -1.35 -4.22
C ARG A 263 -40.17 -0.81 -3.74
N VAL A 264 -39.49 -0.07 -4.61
CA VAL A 264 -38.29 0.67 -4.29
C VAL A 264 -38.75 2.03 -3.77
N ARG A 265 -38.54 2.29 -2.48
CA ARG A 265 -38.64 3.66 -1.98
C ARG A 265 -37.33 4.35 -2.30
N GLU A 266 -37.30 5.03 -3.44
CA GLU A 266 -36.22 5.91 -3.84
C GLU A 266 -36.50 7.34 -3.35
N VAL A 267 -35.56 7.95 -2.61
CA VAL A 267 -35.61 9.39 -2.30
C VAL A 267 -34.25 9.98 -2.66
N GLY A 268 -34.20 10.80 -3.71
CA GLY A 268 -32.96 11.44 -4.16
C GLY A 268 -31.87 10.47 -4.63
N GLY A 269 -32.22 9.38 -5.31
CA GLY A 269 -31.25 8.38 -5.80
C GLY A 269 -30.86 7.30 -4.79
N ASN A 270 -31.32 7.39 -3.54
CA ASN A 270 -31.02 6.41 -2.50
C ASN A 270 -32.16 5.41 -2.33
N ILE A 271 -31.83 4.11 -2.27
CA ILE A 271 -32.78 3.02 -2.00
C ILE A 271 -32.85 2.81 -0.48
N TYR A 272 -33.97 3.16 0.15
CA TYR A 272 -34.11 3.10 1.63
C TYR A 272 -34.59 1.75 2.16
N ALA A 273 -35.33 1.01 1.33
CA ALA A 273 -35.78 -0.35 1.63
C ALA A 273 -36.19 -1.00 0.30
N SER A 274 -35.82 -2.25 0.11
CA SER A 274 -36.17 -3.01 -1.10
C SER A 274 -36.10 -4.50 -0.82
N THR A 275 -37.01 -5.26 -1.44
CA THR A 275 -36.97 -6.71 -1.42
C THR A 275 -36.75 -7.20 -2.84
N PHE A 276 -35.69 -7.99 -3.02
CA PHE A 276 -35.33 -8.62 -4.28
C PHE A 276 -35.62 -10.11 -4.18
N ARG A 277 -36.59 -10.58 -4.98
CA ARG A 277 -36.93 -12.00 -5.09
C ARG A 277 -36.26 -12.57 -6.33
N THR A 278 -35.63 -13.73 -6.21
CA THR A 278 -34.97 -14.43 -7.33
C THR A 278 -35.93 -15.35 -8.09
N SER A 279 -37.20 -15.44 -7.65
CA SER A 279 -38.23 -16.28 -8.26
C SER A 279 -39.63 -15.65 -8.08
N ALA A 280 -40.70 -16.45 -8.02
CA ALA A 280 -42.09 -15.99 -8.00
C ALA A 280 -42.39 -15.00 -6.84
N GLN A 281 -43.44 -14.20 -7.01
CA GLN A 281 -43.78 -13.10 -6.07
C GLN A 281 -44.04 -13.57 -4.63
N ASP A 282 -44.40 -14.85 -4.48
CA ASP A 282 -44.67 -15.57 -3.24
C ASP A 282 -43.51 -16.47 -2.77
N ALA A 283 -42.37 -16.46 -3.45
CA ALA A 283 -41.26 -17.34 -3.09
C ALA A 283 -40.61 -16.95 -1.76
N ASP A 284 -40.42 -17.92 -0.87
CA ASP A 284 -39.82 -17.73 0.45
C ASP A 284 -38.28 -17.65 0.44
N THR A 285 -37.68 -17.54 -0.74
CA THR A 285 -36.25 -17.30 -0.93
C THR A 285 -36.04 -15.92 -1.53
N TYR A 286 -35.42 -15.01 -0.78
CA TYR A 286 -35.28 -13.61 -1.17
C TYR A 286 -34.14 -12.90 -0.43
N ILE A 287 -33.76 -11.74 -0.94
CA ILE A 287 -32.84 -10.81 -0.29
C ILE A 287 -33.62 -9.54 0.02
N THR A 288 -33.42 -8.96 1.21
CA THR A 288 -34.09 -7.72 1.60
C THR A 288 -33.10 -6.73 2.21
N LEU A 289 -33.20 -5.48 1.77
CA LEU A 289 -32.65 -4.33 2.47
C LEU A 289 -33.73 -3.82 3.42
N THR A 290 -33.55 -4.08 4.72
CA THR A 290 -34.51 -3.65 5.74
C THR A 290 -34.45 -2.14 5.95
N PRO A 291 -35.53 -1.52 6.49
CA PRO A 291 -35.52 -0.09 6.83
C PRO A 291 -34.40 0.33 7.79
N GLN A 292 -33.81 -0.63 8.52
CA GLN A 292 -32.69 -0.43 9.43
C GLN A 292 -31.33 -0.46 8.69
N GLY A 293 -31.31 -0.52 7.37
CA GLY A 293 -30.09 -0.58 6.56
C GLY A 293 -29.36 -1.92 6.66
N THR A 294 -30.08 -2.99 7.01
CA THR A 294 -29.53 -4.35 7.07
C THR A 294 -29.81 -5.07 5.77
N LEU A 295 -28.80 -5.76 5.23
CA LEU A 295 -29.01 -6.70 4.14
C LEU A 295 -29.20 -8.09 4.72
N GLU A 296 -30.36 -8.70 4.47
CA GLU A 296 -30.71 -10.03 4.96
C GLU A 296 -31.03 -10.93 3.76
N SER A 297 -30.58 -12.18 3.82
CA SER A 297 -31.04 -13.20 2.88
C SER A 297 -31.81 -14.29 3.61
N TYR A 298 -32.83 -14.79 2.92
CA TYR A 298 -33.73 -15.83 3.37
C TYR A 298 -33.73 -16.97 2.35
N TYR A 299 -33.74 -18.20 2.85
CA TYR A 299 -33.90 -19.42 2.07
C TYR A 299 -35.03 -20.23 2.69
N GLN A 300 -36.08 -20.52 1.91
CA GLN A 300 -37.28 -21.24 2.38
C GLN A 300 -37.88 -20.63 3.67
N GLY A 301 -37.93 -19.30 3.75
CA GLY A 301 -38.55 -18.55 4.84
C GLY A 301 -37.68 -18.41 6.08
N LYS A 302 -36.48 -19.00 6.07
CA LYS A 302 -35.52 -18.95 7.17
C LYS A 302 -34.35 -18.06 6.79
N GLN A 303 -33.92 -17.20 7.71
CA GLN A 303 -32.73 -16.39 7.50
C GLN A 303 -31.50 -17.29 7.36
N ASN A 304 -30.65 -17.02 6.36
CA ASN A 304 -29.38 -17.73 6.16
C ASN A 304 -28.16 -16.79 6.24
N LEU A 305 -28.33 -15.49 6.00
CA LEU A 305 -27.27 -14.47 6.12
C LEU A 305 -27.84 -13.14 6.62
N GLY A 306 -27.05 -12.41 7.41
CA GLY A 306 -27.33 -11.03 7.79
C GLY A 306 -26.08 -10.15 7.73
N MET A 307 -26.22 -8.93 7.22
CA MET A 307 -25.17 -7.91 7.19
C MET A 307 -25.66 -6.63 7.85
N TRP A 308 -25.08 -6.27 9.00
CA TRP A 308 -25.48 -5.09 9.77
C TRP A 308 -24.49 -3.95 9.56
N ALA A 309 -24.90 -2.94 8.79
CA ALA A 309 -24.09 -1.73 8.55
C ALA A 309 -24.24 -0.66 9.66
N GLY A 310 -25.24 -0.80 10.54
CA GLY A 310 -25.59 0.20 11.56
C GLY A 310 -24.79 0.14 12.87
N GLN A 311 -23.82 -0.77 12.97
CA GLN A 311 -22.91 -0.85 14.10
C GLN A 311 -21.58 -0.19 13.71
N ASN A 312 -20.83 0.39 14.66
CA ASN A 312 -19.50 1.00 14.41
C ASN A 312 -18.42 -0.02 13.94
N TRP A 313 -18.85 -1.21 13.59
CA TRP A 313 -18.09 -2.37 13.18
C TRP A 313 -18.86 -3.11 12.09
N GLY A 314 -18.14 -3.61 11.07
CA GLY A 314 -18.75 -4.43 10.03
C GLY A 314 -19.05 -5.82 10.58
N ASN A 315 -20.29 -6.30 10.43
CA ASN A 315 -20.72 -7.59 10.96
C ASN A 315 -21.47 -8.40 9.89
N LEU A 316 -21.01 -9.63 9.66
CA LEU A 316 -21.61 -10.63 8.79
C LEU A 316 -22.01 -11.85 9.64
N VAL A 317 -23.30 -12.12 9.75
CA VAL A 317 -23.85 -13.20 10.58
C VAL A 317 -24.34 -14.34 9.72
N PHE A 318 -23.94 -15.55 10.10
CA PHE A 318 -24.32 -16.79 9.45
C PHE A 318 -25.40 -17.50 10.26
N PHE A 319 -26.43 -17.96 9.56
CA PHE A 319 -27.54 -18.71 10.13
C PHE A 319 -27.62 -20.09 9.47
N TYR A 320 -27.96 -21.11 10.27
CA TYR A 320 -28.32 -22.44 9.79
C TYR A 320 -29.70 -22.75 10.34
N ASP A 321 -30.65 -23.06 9.45
CA ASP A 321 -32.03 -23.35 9.80
C ASP A 321 -32.76 -22.23 10.60
N GLY A 322 -32.34 -20.98 10.41
CA GLY A 322 -32.88 -19.81 11.12
C GLY A 322 -32.16 -19.48 12.43
N ASP A 323 -31.28 -20.37 12.91
CA ASP A 323 -30.49 -20.17 14.12
C ASP A 323 -29.09 -19.61 13.78
N GLN A 324 -28.63 -18.63 14.55
CA GLN A 324 -27.30 -18.06 14.37
C GLN A 324 -26.22 -19.08 14.75
N VAL A 325 -25.34 -19.41 13.81
CA VAL A 325 -24.24 -20.38 14.01
C VAL A 325 -22.86 -19.73 14.17
N GLY A 326 -22.69 -18.52 13.63
CA GLY A 326 -21.43 -17.79 13.73
C GLY A 326 -21.52 -16.40 13.12
N GLN A 327 -20.46 -15.63 13.27
CA GLN A 327 -20.36 -14.31 12.68
C GLN A 327 -18.89 -13.94 12.40
N LEU A 328 -18.69 -13.13 11.36
CA LEU A 328 -17.44 -12.46 11.02
C LEU A 328 -17.61 -10.98 11.29
N TYR A 329 -16.72 -10.40 12.09
CA TYR A 329 -16.88 -9.01 12.44
C TYR A 329 -15.57 -8.28 12.68
N THR A 330 -15.53 -6.99 12.36
CA THR A 330 -14.44 -6.12 12.80
C THR A 330 -14.76 -5.60 14.20
N THR A 331 -13.78 -5.33 15.04
CA THR A 331 -14.03 -4.69 16.34
C THR A 331 -13.13 -3.48 16.52
N SER A 332 -13.50 -2.55 17.39
CA SER A 332 -12.71 -1.38 17.79
C SER A 332 -12.63 -1.33 19.31
N ASP A 333 -11.95 -0.33 19.87
CA ASP A 333 -11.48 -0.16 21.27
C ASP A 333 -12.47 -0.43 22.43
N TYR A 334 -13.72 -0.80 22.15
CA TYR A 334 -14.79 -1.06 23.10
C TYR A 334 -15.61 -2.32 22.75
N ASP A 335 -14.94 -3.45 22.51
CA ASP A 335 -15.61 -4.76 22.48
C ASP A 335 -15.98 -5.19 23.91
N PRO A 336 -17.28 -5.30 24.27
CA PRO A 336 -17.69 -5.67 25.62
C PRO A 336 -17.37 -7.14 25.97
N VAL A 337 -17.03 -7.97 24.97
CA VAL A 337 -16.69 -9.39 25.15
C VAL A 337 -15.17 -9.60 25.19
N LEU A 338 -14.40 -8.83 24.41
CA LEU A 338 -12.97 -9.09 24.17
C LEU A 338 -12.01 -8.01 24.68
N GLY A 339 -12.50 -6.87 25.19
CA GLY A 339 -11.73 -5.84 25.90
C GLY A 339 -10.34 -5.51 25.33
N GLY A 340 -10.24 -4.64 24.33
CA GLY A 340 -8.93 -4.21 23.84
C GLY A 340 -8.92 -3.10 22.79
N THR A 341 -7.78 -2.38 22.75
CA THR A 341 -7.46 -1.13 22.05
C THR A 341 -6.94 -1.29 20.60
N THR A 342 -7.32 -2.36 19.91
CA THR A 342 -6.85 -2.65 18.55
C THR A 342 -7.99 -3.12 17.65
N LYS A 343 -7.99 -2.66 16.39
CA LYS A 343 -8.95 -3.13 15.39
C LYS A 343 -8.65 -4.58 15.01
N LYS A 344 -9.56 -5.50 15.29
CA LYS A 344 -9.39 -6.94 15.00
C LYS A 344 -10.46 -7.43 14.04
N LEU A 345 -10.10 -8.37 13.16
CA LEU A 345 -11.07 -9.22 12.48
C LEU A 345 -11.31 -10.44 13.36
N VAL A 346 -12.56 -10.64 13.78
CA VAL A 346 -12.95 -11.72 14.67
C VAL A 346 -13.82 -12.72 13.89
N VAL A 347 -13.45 -13.99 13.99
CA VAL A 347 -14.28 -15.12 13.55
C VAL A 347 -14.85 -15.77 14.80
N TRP A 348 -16.16 -15.69 14.98
CA TRP A 348 -16.83 -16.27 16.15
C TRP A 348 -17.83 -17.34 15.74
N SER A 349 -17.86 -18.43 16.50
CA SER A 349 -18.87 -19.48 16.38
C SER A 349 -19.56 -19.70 17.72
N LYS A 350 -20.88 -19.96 17.68
CA LYS A 350 -21.68 -20.29 18.86
C LYS A 350 -21.60 -21.78 19.26
N SER A 351 -20.89 -22.63 18.49
CA SER A 351 -20.81 -24.10 18.69
C SER A 351 -19.44 -24.67 18.26
N ASP A 352 -19.34 -25.97 17.94
CA ASP A 352 -18.14 -26.67 17.43
C ASP A 352 -17.66 -26.21 16.04
N GLY A 353 -17.81 -24.92 15.73
CA GLY A 353 -17.40 -24.34 14.46
C GLY A 353 -15.88 -24.29 14.33
N SER A 354 -15.37 -24.72 13.18
CA SER A 354 -13.95 -24.56 12.81
C SER A 354 -13.83 -23.63 11.61
N LEU A 355 -12.89 -22.69 11.66
CA LEU A 355 -12.45 -21.97 10.46
C LEU A 355 -11.49 -22.88 9.69
N ARG A 356 -11.90 -23.35 8.52
CA ARG A 356 -11.04 -24.12 7.61
C ARG A 356 -10.63 -23.25 6.43
N LEU A 357 -9.35 -22.88 6.38
CA LEU A 357 -8.73 -22.26 5.22
C LEU A 357 -8.10 -23.39 4.39
N GLN A 358 -8.46 -23.51 3.10
CA GLN A 358 -7.96 -24.56 2.21
C GLN A 358 -7.49 -23.94 0.89
N GLY A 359 -6.22 -24.14 0.55
CA GLY A 359 -5.59 -23.64 -0.69
C GLY A 359 -4.09 -23.91 -0.74
N PRO A 360 -3.45 -23.83 -1.93
CA PRO A 360 -2.01 -24.12 -2.11
C PRO A 360 -1.07 -23.05 -1.51
N GLY A 361 -1.61 -21.96 -0.98
CA GLY A 361 -0.89 -20.95 -0.22
C GLY A 361 -1.87 -20.27 0.73
N ILE A 362 -1.63 -20.40 2.03
CA ILE A 362 -2.39 -19.69 3.07
C ILE A 362 -1.38 -18.80 3.76
N GLU A 363 -1.44 -17.51 3.46
CA GLU A 363 -0.59 -16.49 4.07
C GLU A 363 -1.41 -15.76 5.15
N LEU A 364 -0.88 -15.73 6.37
CA LEU A 364 -1.48 -15.02 7.50
C LEU A 364 -0.51 -13.92 7.91
N ASP A 365 -0.57 -12.79 7.20
CA ASP A 365 0.29 -11.63 7.44
C ASP A 365 -0.45 -10.62 8.33
N SER A 366 -0.03 -10.50 9.59
CA SER A 366 -0.58 -9.53 10.53
C SER A 366 0.37 -9.26 11.69
N ASP A 367 0.43 -8.01 12.13
CA ASP A 367 1.13 -7.57 13.34
C ASP A 367 0.59 -8.21 14.62
N CYS A 368 -0.51 -8.97 14.63
CA CYS A 368 -0.92 -9.77 15.80
C CYS A 368 -2.00 -10.80 15.44
N VAL A 369 -1.62 -12.05 15.22
CA VAL A 369 -2.58 -13.16 15.09
C VAL A 369 -2.86 -13.75 16.48
N ASN A 370 -3.97 -13.34 17.10
CA ASN A 370 -4.43 -13.91 18.37
C ASN A 370 -5.51 -14.97 18.13
N LEU A 371 -5.24 -16.20 18.55
CA LEU A 371 -6.20 -17.32 18.50
C LEU A 371 -6.75 -17.55 19.92
N ALA A 372 -7.84 -16.88 20.25
CA ALA A 372 -8.55 -17.08 21.52
C ALA A 372 -9.76 -18.00 21.28
N GLY A 373 -9.84 -19.11 22.02
CA GLY A 373 -10.98 -20.01 22.01
C GLY A 373 -11.38 -20.41 23.43
N ASN A 374 -12.68 -20.42 23.71
CA ASN A 374 -13.23 -20.74 25.04
C ASN A 374 -13.24 -22.26 25.32
N SER A 375 -12.91 -23.07 24.32
CA SER A 375 -12.64 -24.51 24.44
C SER A 375 -11.65 -24.93 23.35
N SER A 376 -10.73 -25.85 23.70
CA SER A 376 -9.80 -26.60 22.84
C SER A 376 -9.51 -26.03 21.43
N ALA A 377 -8.91 -24.84 21.34
CA ALA A 377 -8.43 -24.31 20.07
C ALA A 377 -7.16 -25.10 19.65
N HIS A 378 -7.27 -25.92 18.61
CA HIS A 378 -6.14 -26.65 18.04
C HIS A 378 -5.67 -25.98 16.76
N VAL A 379 -4.38 -25.61 16.70
CA VAL A 379 -3.71 -25.23 15.44
C VAL A 379 -3.03 -26.47 14.89
N THR A 380 -3.51 -26.96 13.74
CA THR A 380 -2.85 -28.05 13.01
C THR A 380 -2.29 -27.48 11.71
N VAL A 381 -0.98 -27.24 11.65
CA VAL A 381 -0.28 -26.88 10.42
C VAL A 381 0.28 -28.16 9.80
N ARG A 382 -0.10 -28.48 8.56
CA ARG A 382 0.48 -29.60 7.78
C ARG A 382 1.03 -29.03 6.46
N GLY A 383 2.36 -28.99 6.30
CA GLY A 383 3.01 -28.47 5.09
C GLY A 383 4.51 -28.19 5.24
N ARG A 384 5.16 -27.76 4.15
CA ARG A 384 6.56 -27.26 4.09
C ARG A 384 6.54 -25.77 4.43
N PHE A 385 7.45 -25.34 5.30
CA PHE A 385 7.71 -23.92 5.53
C PHE A 385 8.82 -23.49 4.57
N ASP A 386 8.57 -22.44 3.78
CA ASP A 386 9.59 -21.82 2.94
C ASP A 386 10.30 -20.64 3.64
N ASP A 387 9.94 -20.34 4.91
CA ASP A 387 10.59 -19.33 5.77
C ASP A 387 10.45 -19.62 7.30
N ASN A 388 11.09 -18.81 8.16
CA ASN A 388 11.17 -19.00 9.63
C ASN A 388 9.86 -18.71 10.39
N LEU A 389 9.59 -19.47 11.45
CA LEU A 389 8.64 -19.10 12.52
C LEU A 389 9.30 -18.10 13.47
N LEU A 390 8.95 -16.82 13.36
CA LEU A 390 9.46 -15.77 14.24
C LEU A 390 8.45 -15.47 15.35
N PRO A 391 8.83 -15.53 16.66
CA PRO A 391 7.95 -15.13 17.73
C PRO A 391 7.69 -13.62 17.70
N TYR A 392 6.46 -13.24 18.03
CA TYR A 392 5.94 -11.87 17.92
C TYR A 392 6.69 -10.83 18.79
N VAL A 393 7.36 -11.25 19.87
CA VAL A 393 8.26 -10.39 20.66
C VAL A 393 9.46 -11.18 21.18
N SER A 394 10.63 -10.52 21.24
CA SER A 394 11.83 -11.00 21.92
C SER A 394 11.49 -11.32 23.38
N GLY A 395 11.58 -12.61 23.77
CA GLY A 395 11.51 -13.03 25.18
C GLY A 395 10.14 -13.47 25.72
N SER A 396 9.13 -13.77 24.89
CA SER A 396 7.87 -14.37 25.37
C SER A 396 7.84 -15.90 25.15
N GLY A 397 7.46 -16.66 26.17
CA GLY A 397 7.86 -18.06 26.35
C GLY A 397 7.11 -19.18 25.59
N TRP A 398 7.71 -20.37 25.69
CA TRP A 398 7.30 -21.78 25.46
C TRP A 398 6.82 -22.27 24.09
N ILE A 399 7.51 -23.31 23.61
CA ILE A 399 7.08 -24.24 22.56
C ILE A 399 6.39 -25.45 23.26
N GLY A 400 5.05 -25.45 23.31
CA GLY A 400 4.24 -26.53 23.89
C GLY A 400 3.73 -26.27 25.32
N ASN A 401 2.97 -27.23 25.88
CA ASN A 401 2.49 -27.20 27.28
C ASN A 401 2.49 -28.60 27.92
N ASP A 402 2.14 -28.69 29.22
CA ASP A 402 2.19 -29.93 30.00
C ASP A 402 1.33 -31.08 29.44
N THR A 403 0.29 -30.75 28.67
CA THR A 403 -0.64 -31.72 28.04
C THR A 403 -0.22 -32.08 26.60
N TYR A 404 0.38 -31.15 25.85
CA TYR A 404 0.74 -31.32 24.45
C TYR A 404 2.21 -30.99 24.21
N LYS A 405 3.02 -32.06 24.16
CA LYS A 405 4.47 -32.02 23.96
C LYS A 405 4.81 -32.37 22.50
N TRP A 406 5.76 -31.65 21.92
CA TRP A 406 6.30 -32.03 20.61
C TRP A 406 7.20 -33.25 20.79
N TYR A 407 6.89 -34.36 20.11
CA TYR A 407 7.59 -35.64 20.25
C TYR A 407 8.89 -35.73 19.40
N GLY A 408 9.28 -34.63 18.78
CA GLY A 408 10.53 -34.49 18.03
C GLY A 408 10.53 -33.23 17.16
N GLY A 409 11.70 -32.60 17.04
CA GLY A 409 11.96 -31.47 16.15
C GLY A 409 13.43 -31.43 15.76
N ASN A 410 13.73 -31.19 14.48
CA ASN A 410 15.09 -30.89 14.02
C ASN A 410 15.17 -29.38 13.82
N ILE A 411 15.65 -28.68 14.85
CA ILE A 411 15.61 -27.22 14.95
C ILE A 411 17.05 -26.72 14.82
N GLN A 412 17.32 -25.90 13.80
CA GLN A 412 18.69 -25.47 13.50
C GLN A 412 19.15 -24.31 14.41
N HIS A 413 18.23 -23.47 14.90
CA HIS A 413 18.49 -22.41 15.87
C HIS A 413 17.30 -22.19 16.82
N LEU A 414 17.58 -22.26 18.11
CA LEU A 414 16.61 -22.14 19.21
C LEU A 414 17.26 -21.29 20.31
N THR A 415 16.80 -20.05 20.49
CA THR A 415 17.27 -19.16 21.55
C THR A 415 16.29 -19.18 22.71
N HIS A 416 16.65 -19.92 23.76
CA HIS A 416 16.02 -19.86 25.07
C HIS A 416 17.10 -19.82 26.15
N GLY A 417 16.98 -18.88 27.09
CA GLY A 417 17.37 -19.15 28.48
C GLY A 417 16.32 -20.10 29.07
N ASP A 418 16.63 -21.08 29.91
CA ASP A 418 17.67 -21.03 30.94
C ASP A 418 18.36 -22.38 31.28
N LEU A 419 18.09 -23.50 30.59
CA LEU A 419 18.65 -24.81 31.01
C LEU A 419 19.08 -25.75 29.86
N CYS A 420 19.02 -25.29 28.61
CA CYS A 420 19.40 -26.13 27.47
C CYS A 420 20.87 -25.93 27.13
N PHE A 421 21.64 -27.00 27.28
CA PHE A 421 23.03 -27.07 26.85
C PHE A 421 23.15 -28.08 25.71
N ILE A 422 23.93 -27.76 24.68
CA ILE A 422 24.17 -28.65 23.51
C ILE A 422 25.57 -29.26 23.55
N GLU A 423 26.38 -28.80 24.49
CA GLU A 423 27.72 -29.25 24.77
C GLU A 423 27.68 -30.74 25.00
N ARG A 424 28.41 -31.48 24.16
CA ARG A 424 28.51 -32.93 24.29
C ARG A 424 29.55 -33.33 25.32
N THR A 425 30.35 -32.39 25.80
CA THR A 425 31.51 -32.61 26.66
C THR A 425 31.56 -31.59 27.78
N CYS A 426 31.97 -32.03 28.97
CA CYS A 426 32.19 -31.13 30.09
C CYS A 426 33.44 -30.27 29.84
N PRO A 427 33.38 -28.94 29.95
CA PRO A 427 34.51 -28.05 29.64
C PRO A 427 35.64 -28.13 30.69
N ILE A 428 35.36 -28.69 31.88
CA ILE A 428 36.37 -28.90 32.92
C ILE A 428 37.21 -30.14 32.63
N CYS A 429 36.58 -31.30 32.47
CA CYS A 429 37.28 -32.59 32.32
C CYS A 429 37.35 -33.11 30.88
N GLU A 430 36.75 -32.41 29.93
CA GLU A 430 36.71 -32.69 28.48
C GLU A 430 36.10 -34.05 28.09
N GLN A 431 35.49 -34.75 29.06
CA GLN A 431 34.80 -36.01 28.84
C GLN A 431 33.38 -35.78 28.32
N PRO A 432 32.85 -36.68 27.48
CA PRO A 432 31.49 -36.58 26.98
C PRO A 432 30.46 -36.83 28.07
N PHE A 433 29.35 -36.10 28.04
CA PHE A 433 28.17 -36.41 28.86
C PHE A 433 27.50 -37.68 28.34
N LYS A 434 27.11 -38.57 29.25
CA LYS A 434 26.46 -39.86 28.94
C LYS A 434 25.15 -40.00 29.68
N THR A 435 24.27 -40.86 29.16
CA THR A 435 23.01 -41.21 29.83
C THR A 435 23.29 -41.73 31.24
N GLY A 436 22.67 -41.08 32.25
CA GLY A 436 22.86 -41.41 33.66
C GLY A 436 23.81 -40.48 34.41
N ASP A 437 24.53 -39.60 33.72
CA ASP A 437 25.35 -38.57 34.38
C ASP A 437 24.47 -37.53 35.09
N ALA A 438 24.88 -37.12 36.29
CA ALA A 438 24.36 -35.92 36.94
C ALA A 438 25.11 -34.69 36.41
N VAL A 439 24.37 -33.74 35.82
CA VAL A 439 24.91 -32.50 35.27
C VAL A 439 24.54 -31.33 36.19
N VAL A 440 25.53 -30.50 36.50
CA VAL A 440 25.37 -29.25 37.25
C VAL A 440 25.56 -28.10 36.27
N LEU A 441 24.68 -27.10 36.34
CA LEU A 441 24.75 -25.91 35.50
C LEU A 441 25.34 -24.75 36.31
N LEU A 442 26.55 -24.34 35.98
CA LEU A 442 27.20 -23.20 36.61
C LEU A 442 26.69 -21.92 35.96
N VAL A 443 25.99 -21.10 36.74
CA VAL A 443 25.38 -19.84 36.31
C VAL A 443 26.40 -18.71 36.46
N ARG A 444 26.74 -18.03 35.36
CA ARG A 444 27.66 -16.88 35.37
C ARG A 444 27.16 -15.76 34.46
N CYS A 445 27.19 -14.53 34.94
CA CYS A 445 27.09 -13.37 34.05
C CYS A 445 28.39 -13.30 33.24
N ILE A 446 28.29 -13.46 31.92
CA ILE A 446 29.47 -13.46 31.04
C ILE A 446 29.43 -12.35 29.99
N HIS A 447 28.33 -11.60 29.88
CA HIS A 447 28.21 -10.53 28.90
C HIS A 447 27.22 -9.44 29.34
N GLU A 448 27.64 -8.18 29.27
CA GLU A 448 26.88 -7.00 29.73
C GLU A 448 25.50 -6.84 29.08
N VAL A 449 25.35 -7.24 27.81
CA VAL A 449 24.07 -7.12 27.05
C VAL A 449 23.30 -8.44 26.96
N HIS A 450 23.97 -9.59 27.03
CA HIS A 450 23.35 -10.91 26.86
C HIS A 450 23.11 -11.63 28.19
N GLY A 451 23.55 -11.03 29.30
CA GLY A 451 23.23 -11.45 30.65
C GLY A 451 23.98 -12.70 31.08
N THR A 452 23.22 -13.61 31.70
CA THR A 452 23.72 -14.78 32.41
C THR A 452 23.67 -16.01 31.52
N MET A 453 24.75 -16.78 31.48
CA MET A 453 24.82 -18.07 30.78
C MET A 453 25.04 -19.21 31.78
N THR A 454 24.56 -20.41 31.42
CA THR A 454 24.78 -21.65 32.15
C THR A 454 25.83 -22.51 31.47
N ILE A 455 26.78 -23.02 32.24
CA ILE A 455 27.86 -23.90 31.74
C ILE A 455 27.63 -25.30 32.33
N PRO A 456 27.31 -26.32 31.50
CA PRO A 456 27.12 -27.68 31.99
C PRO A 456 28.44 -28.31 32.40
N VAL A 457 28.47 -28.90 33.59
CA VAL A 457 29.61 -29.67 34.09
C VAL A 457 29.11 -30.97 34.72
N HIS A 458 29.94 -32.01 34.75
CA HIS A 458 29.61 -33.18 35.57
C HIS A 458 29.51 -32.75 37.05
N ASP A 459 28.64 -33.39 37.83
CA ASP A 459 28.51 -33.11 39.27
C ASP A 459 29.87 -33.19 40.00
N ARG A 460 30.72 -34.16 39.64
CA ARG A 460 32.10 -34.29 40.18
C ARG A 460 33.03 -33.11 39.83
N CYS A 461 32.71 -32.35 38.79
CA CYS A 461 33.51 -31.23 38.30
C CYS A 461 33.06 -29.88 38.89
N LYS A 462 31.93 -29.82 39.61
CA LYS A 462 31.31 -28.56 40.05
C LYS A 462 32.16 -27.68 40.97
N ASN A 463 33.20 -28.22 41.61
CA ASN A 463 34.08 -27.48 42.52
C ASN A 463 35.51 -27.32 41.99
N VAL A 464 35.79 -27.76 40.76
CA VAL A 464 37.13 -27.63 40.17
C VAL A 464 37.31 -26.21 39.65
N LYS A 465 38.39 -25.55 40.05
CA LYS A 465 38.79 -24.26 39.49
C LYS A 465 39.51 -24.48 38.17
N LYS A 466 38.92 -24.03 37.07
CA LYS A 466 39.52 -24.04 35.74
C LYS A 466 39.13 -22.75 35.02
N PRO A 467 40.07 -22.02 34.41
CA PRO A 467 39.75 -20.94 33.51
C PRO A 467 39.13 -21.51 32.23
N LEU A 468 38.08 -20.87 31.72
CA LEU A 468 37.48 -21.17 30.43
C LEU A 468 37.55 -19.96 29.52
N GLU A 469 37.89 -20.18 28.26
CA GLU A 469 37.81 -19.17 27.22
C GLU A 469 36.44 -19.25 26.55
N VAL A 470 35.75 -18.11 26.49
CA VAL A 470 34.41 -18.01 25.89
C VAL A 470 34.39 -16.83 24.94
N ASP A 471 33.92 -17.06 23.71
CA ASP A 471 33.70 -16.00 22.74
C ASP A 471 32.36 -15.32 23.01
N VAL A 472 32.42 -14.03 23.31
CA VAL A 472 31.25 -13.17 23.53
C VAL A 472 31.26 -12.01 22.54
N PRO A 473 30.11 -11.41 22.21
CA PRO A 473 30.11 -10.22 21.37
C PRO A 473 30.86 -9.04 22.01
N GLU A 474 31.45 -8.16 21.19
CA GLU A 474 31.87 -6.84 21.65
C GLU A 474 30.66 -5.93 21.78
N VAL A 475 30.71 -5.03 22.76
CA VAL A 475 29.68 -3.99 22.96
C VAL A 475 30.23 -2.62 22.56
N GLU A 476 29.36 -1.76 22.05
CA GLU A 476 29.60 -0.34 21.84
C GLU A 476 28.49 0.47 22.52
N GLN A 477 28.80 1.71 22.92
CA GLN A 477 27.82 2.60 23.53
C GLN A 477 27.10 3.40 22.45
N VAL A 478 25.77 3.32 22.41
CA VAL A 478 24.93 4.15 21.56
C VAL A 478 24.07 5.05 22.44
N TYR A 479 24.09 6.34 22.15
CA TYR A 479 23.27 7.30 22.88
C TYR A 479 21.86 7.35 22.30
N ARG A 480 20.85 7.24 23.16
CA ARG A 480 19.43 7.41 22.81
C ARG A 480 18.90 8.65 23.49
N LEU A 481 18.12 9.43 22.75
CA LEU A 481 17.41 10.57 23.33
C LEU A 481 16.19 10.03 24.08
N ARG A 482 16.09 10.34 25.36
CA ARG A 482 14.92 10.08 26.19
C ARG A 482 13.78 11.05 25.87
N ASP A 483 12.57 10.74 26.34
CA ASP A 483 11.37 11.57 26.13
C ASP A 483 11.47 12.97 26.75
N ASP A 484 12.38 13.16 27.72
CA ASP A 484 12.71 14.43 28.37
C ASP A 484 13.77 15.25 27.63
N GLY A 485 14.35 14.71 26.55
CA GLY A 485 15.39 15.35 25.74
C GLY A 485 16.82 15.12 26.21
N GLU A 486 17.05 14.31 27.25
CA GLU A 486 18.40 13.95 27.71
C GLU A 486 18.96 12.75 26.94
N LEU A 487 20.29 12.70 26.78
CA LEU A 487 20.98 11.58 26.13
C LEU A 487 21.35 10.51 27.16
N GLU A 488 20.88 9.28 26.95
CA GLU A 488 21.25 8.11 27.74
C GLU A 488 22.16 7.19 26.94
N ALA A 489 23.28 6.76 27.55
CA ALA A 489 24.16 5.75 26.97
C ALA A 489 23.52 4.36 27.12
N HIS A 490 23.40 3.63 26.01
CA HIS A 490 22.87 2.28 25.97
C HIS A 490 23.88 1.34 25.32
N PRO A 491 24.37 0.28 26.01
CA PRO A 491 25.26 -0.68 25.41
C PRO A 491 24.50 -1.50 24.36
N VAL A 492 25.09 -1.67 23.18
CA VAL A 492 24.58 -2.50 22.11
C VAL A 492 25.70 -3.37 21.55
N VAL A 493 25.35 -4.49 20.93
CA VAL A 493 26.35 -5.34 20.26
C VAL A 493 26.97 -4.58 19.09
N LYS A 494 28.29 -4.57 19.03
CA LYS A 494 29.07 -3.96 17.96
C LYS A 494 29.04 -4.86 16.73
N PHE A 495 28.62 -4.29 15.60
CA PHE A 495 28.57 -5.00 14.32
C PHE A 495 29.62 -4.46 13.36
N LYS A 496 30.29 -5.35 12.63
CA LYS A 496 31.11 -4.99 11.47
C LYS A 496 30.37 -5.34 10.19
N GLU A 497 30.43 -4.44 9.22
CA GLU A 497 30.01 -4.75 7.85
C GLU A 497 31.06 -5.65 7.20
N MET A 498 30.61 -6.77 6.65
CA MET A 498 31.44 -7.65 5.83
C MET A 498 30.79 -7.83 4.47
N GLU A 499 31.61 -7.80 3.42
CA GLU A 499 31.19 -8.19 2.09
C GLU A 499 31.17 -9.72 2.00
N GLU A 500 29.99 -10.28 1.77
CA GLU A 500 29.81 -11.69 1.46
C GLU A 500 29.49 -11.85 -0.02
N SER A 501 30.13 -12.83 -0.65
CA SER A 501 29.80 -13.22 -2.01
C SER A 501 28.62 -14.18 -1.98
N VAL A 502 27.45 -13.69 -2.41
CA VAL A 502 26.24 -14.51 -2.54
C VAL A 502 26.02 -14.86 -4.00
N CYS A 503 25.78 -16.14 -4.25
CA CYS A 503 25.43 -16.65 -5.58
C CYS A 503 23.94 -16.42 -5.81
N ARG A 504 23.58 -15.63 -6.83
CA ARG A 504 22.20 -15.44 -7.28
C ARG A 504 22.00 -16.00 -8.67
N LEU A 505 20.90 -16.70 -8.91
CA LEU A 505 20.52 -17.18 -10.23
C LEU A 505 20.22 -16.01 -11.18
N LYS A 506 20.74 -16.06 -12.42
CA LYS A 506 20.45 -15.08 -13.48
C LYS A 506 19.04 -15.30 -14.03
N GLU A 507 18.45 -14.25 -14.57
CA GLU A 507 17.16 -14.33 -15.26
C GLU A 507 17.26 -15.27 -16.48
N GLY A 508 16.20 -16.05 -16.70
CA GLY A 508 16.19 -17.09 -17.75
C GLY A 508 16.86 -18.42 -17.35
N TYR A 509 17.29 -18.61 -16.11
CA TYR A 509 17.81 -19.89 -15.61
C TYR A 509 16.93 -20.46 -14.50
N THR A 510 17.07 -21.76 -14.22
CA THR A 510 16.47 -22.49 -13.09
C THR A 510 17.51 -23.43 -12.45
N LEU A 511 17.32 -23.77 -11.17
CA LEU A 511 18.09 -24.80 -10.46
C LEU A 511 17.12 -25.93 -10.08
N ASP A 512 17.44 -27.15 -10.50
CA ASP A 512 16.74 -28.35 -10.08
C ASP A 512 17.29 -28.77 -8.70
N GLU A 513 16.54 -28.56 -7.62
CA GLU A 513 17.03 -28.80 -6.24
C GLU A 513 17.36 -30.26 -5.97
N ALA A 514 16.66 -31.19 -6.62
CA ALA A 514 16.86 -32.63 -6.40
C ALA A 514 18.18 -33.12 -7.03
N THR A 515 18.56 -32.55 -8.17
CA THR A 515 19.75 -32.97 -8.93
C THR A 515 20.94 -32.01 -8.81
N GLY A 516 20.70 -30.78 -8.34
CA GLY A 516 21.68 -29.70 -8.29
C GLY A 516 22.07 -29.12 -9.65
N GLN A 517 21.34 -29.46 -10.73
CA GLN A 517 21.67 -29.05 -12.10
C GLN A 517 20.99 -27.73 -12.49
N PHE A 518 21.74 -26.87 -13.20
CA PHE A 518 21.20 -25.62 -13.76
C PHE A 518 20.63 -25.86 -15.15
N LYS A 519 19.50 -25.21 -15.46
CA LYS A 519 18.89 -25.24 -16.79
C LYS A 519 18.63 -23.83 -17.27
N LYS A 520 18.90 -23.56 -18.55
CA LYS A 520 18.49 -22.33 -19.22
C LYS A 520 17.08 -22.54 -19.76
N LYS A 521 16.12 -21.73 -19.30
CA LYS A 521 14.72 -21.78 -19.72
C LYS A 521 14.62 -21.63 -21.25
N ALA A 522 13.63 -22.31 -21.82
CA ALA A 522 13.29 -22.14 -23.23
C ALA A 522 12.99 -20.66 -23.52
N LEU A 523 13.53 -20.15 -24.63
CA LEU A 523 13.15 -18.84 -25.13
C LEU A 523 11.93 -19.04 -26.02
N THR A 524 10.81 -18.47 -25.62
CA THR A 524 9.56 -18.52 -26.37
C THR A 524 9.23 -17.13 -26.89
N GLU A 525 8.95 -17.01 -28.17
CA GLU A 525 8.45 -15.78 -28.78
C GLU A 525 6.97 -15.96 -29.16
N GLN A 526 6.23 -14.86 -29.14
CA GLN A 526 4.88 -14.85 -29.70
C GLN A 526 4.98 -14.46 -31.17
N VAL A 527 4.57 -15.36 -32.03
CA VAL A 527 4.46 -15.12 -33.48
C VAL A 527 3.01 -15.15 -33.90
N ILE A 528 2.70 -14.49 -35.01
CA ILE A 528 1.36 -14.52 -35.60
C ILE A 528 1.20 -15.87 -36.30
N LYS A 529 0.14 -16.61 -35.95
CA LYS A 529 -0.24 -17.88 -36.58
C LYS A 529 -0.30 -17.76 -38.10
N GLU A 530 0.06 -18.83 -38.78
CA GLU A 530 -0.08 -18.93 -40.23
C GLU A 530 -1.55 -18.70 -40.66
N GLY A 531 -1.74 -17.92 -41.72
CA GLY A 531 -3.08 -17.52 -42.19
C GLY A 531 -3.64 -16.25 -41.54
N TYR A 532 -2.85 -15.56 -40.71
CA TYR A 532 -3.17 -14.25 -40.16
C TYR A 532 -2.11 -13.21 -40.53
N SER A 533 -2.48 -11.94 -40.52
CA SER A 533 -1.57 -10.85 -40.89
C SER A 533 -1.79 -9.61 -40.03
N ALA A 534 -0.70 -8.92 -39.71
CA ALA A 534 -0.72 -7.61 -39.10
C ALA A 534 -0.66 -6.54 -40.18
N LYS A 535 -1.52 -5.52 -40.09
CA LYS A 535 -1.44 -4.32 -40.93
C LYS A 535 -1.41 -3.09 -40.04
N LYS A 536 -0.50 -2.17 -40.36
CA LYS A 536 -0.44 -0.87 -39.71
C LYS A 536 -1.54 0.01 -40.30
N THR A 537 -2.42 0.50 -39.45
CA THR A 537 -3.50 1.43 -39.78
C THR A 537 -3.26 2.75 -39.05
N ASP A 538 -4.06 3.77 -39.37
CA ASP A 538 -4.01 5.07 -38.68
C ASP A 538 -4.37 4.95 -37.19
N GLN A 539 -5.04 3.87 -36.78
CA GLN A 539 -5.41 3.55 -35.39
C GLN A 539 -4.43 2.57 -34.71
N GLY A 540 -3.29 2.26 -35.32
CA GLY A 540 -2.30 1.31 -34.81
C GLY A 540 -2.25 -0.02 -35.57
N ILE A 541 -1.62 -1.03 -34.99
CA ILE A 541 -1.49 -2.35 -35.62
C ILE A 541 -2.79 -3.13 -35.39
N LYS A 542 -3.48 -3.45 -36.49
CA LYS A 542 -4.66 -4.32 -36.50
C LYS A 542 -4.30 -5.66 -37.11
N TYR A 543 -5.00 -6.70 -36.69
CA TYR A 543 -4.75 -8.05 -37.16
C TYR A 543 -5.95 -8.60 -37.90
N TYR A 544 -5.67 -9.37 -38.94
CA TYR A 544 -6.68 -9.86 -39.88
C TYR A 544 -6.48 -11.34 -40.16
N ASN A 545 -7.58 -12.07 -40.27
CA ASN A 545 -7.57 -13.38 -40.90
C ASN A 545 -7.34 -13.20 -42.41
N SER A 546 -6.28 -13.79 -42.94
CA SER A 546 -5.87 -13.62 -44.34
C SER A 546 -6.82 -14.29 -45.35
N GLN A 547 -7.64 -15.25 -44.91
CA GLN A 547 -8.61 -15.93 -45.77
C GLN A 547 -9.95 -15.16 -45.82
N THR A 548 -10.40 -14.64 -44.69
CA THR A 548 -11.73 -14.00 -44.59
C THR A 548 -11.68 -12.47 -44.66
N GLY A 549 -10.51 -11.88 -44.40
CA GLY A 549 -10.32 -10.43 -44.34
C GLY A 549 -10.90 -9.76 -43.09
N HIS A 550 -11.51 -10.53 -42.17
CA HIS A 550 -12.06 -9.99 -40.93
C HIS A 550 -10.98 -9.64 -39.92
N GLU A 551 -11.19 -8.54 -39.21
CA GLU A 551 -10.37 -8.14 -38.06
C GLU A 551 -10.53 -9.14 -36.91
N VAL A 552 -9.44 -9.45 -36.23
CA VAL A 552 -9.38 -10.47 -35.17
C VAL A 552 -8.54 -9.97 -34.01
N GLU A 553 -8.89 -10.44 -32.80
CA GLU A 553 -8.21 -10.05 -31.56
C GLU A 553 -6.79 -10.65 -31.47
N PRO A 554 -5.77 -9.89 -31.00
CA PRO A 554 -4.39 -10.35 -30.94
C PRO A 554 -4.21 -11.66 -30.15
N SER A 555 -4.95 -11.83 -29.05
CA SER A 555 -4.86 -13.03 -28.19
C SER A 555 -5.29 -14.31 -28.90
N SER A 556 -6.10 -14.21 -29.97
CA SER A 556 -6.61 -15.37 -30.71
C SER A 556 -5.65 -15.89 -31.79
N ILE A 557 -4.70 -15.05 -32.21
CA ILE A 557 -3.82 -15.28 -33.37
C ILE A 557 -2.35 -15.38 -33.02
N MET A 558 -1.97 -15.01 -31.79
CA MET A 558 -0.61 -15.19 -31.33
C MET A 558 -0.44 -16.64 -30.91
N GLU A 559 0.62 -17.28 -31.40
CA GLU A 559 1.09 -18.57 -30.90
C GLU A 559 2.47 -18.41 -30.29
N THR A 560 2.67 -19.10 -29.18
CA THR A 560 3.96 -19.15 -28.52
C THR A 560 4.80 -20.20 -29.23
N VAL A 561 5.82 -19.76 -29.96
CA VAL A 561 6.77 -20.65 -30.61
C VAL A 561 8.05 -20.68 -29.78
N GLU A 562 8.52 -21.89 -29.53
CA GLU A 562 9.81 -22.11 -28.90
C GLU A 562 10.92 -21.76 -29.91
N VAL A 563 11.62 -20.66 -29.64
CA VAL A 563 12.73 -20.17 -30.47
C VAL A 563 14.05 -20.83 -30.07
N SER A 564 14.16 -21.25 -28.81
CA SER A 564 15.27 -22.06 -28.32
C SER A 564 14.79 -23.03 -27.26
N PRO A 565 15.14 -24.32 -27.35
CA PRO A 565 14.78 -25.31 -26.35
C PRO A 565 15.46 -25.06 -25.02
N GLU A 566 14.84 -25.58 -23.97
CA GLU A 566 15.47 -25.70 -22.67
C GLU A 566 16.73 -26.57 -22.80
N ARG A 567 17.82 -26.13 -22.19
CA ARG A 567 19.08 -26.87 -22.19
C ARG A 567 19.79 -26.84 -20.85
N PRO A 568 20.63 -27.84 -20.56
CA PRO A 568 21.55 -27.77 -19.42
C PRO A 568 22.42 -26.50 -19.51
N ALA A 569 22.67 -25.90 -18.34
CA ALA A 569 23.55 -24.76 -18.17
C ALA A 569 24.61 -25.06 -17.10
N THR A 570 25.76 -24.41 -17.20
CA THR A 570 26.77 -24.49 -16.13
C THR A 570 26.46 -23.49 -15.02
N LYS A 571 27.09 -23.67 -13.85
CA LYS A 571 26.94 -22.75 -12.72
C LYS A 571 27.42 -21.33 -13.07
N GLU A 572 28.52 -21.21 -13.79
CA GLU A 572 29.09 -19.92 -14.23
C GLU A 572 28.16 -19.20 -15.21
N GLU A 573 27.48 -19.98 -16.05
CA GLU A 573 26.48 -19.47 -16.99
C GLU A 573 25.23 -19.00 -16.23
N ALA A 574 24.71 -19.80 -15.30
CA ALA A 574 23.44 -19.59 -14.62
C ALA A 574 23.48 -18.68 -13.38
N VAL A 575 24.65 -18.48 -12.76
CA VAL A 575 24.79 -17.76 -11.50
C VAL A 575 25.59 -16.47 -11.69
N LYS A 576 25.12 -15.39 -11.08
CA LYS A 576 25.87 -14.16 -10.88
C LYS A 576 26.32 -14.11 -9.43
N ILE A 577 27.61 -13.93 -9.21
CA ILE A 577 28.16 -13.65 -7.88
C ILE A 577 27.88 -12.16 -7.59
N MET A 578 27.13 -11.90 -6.53
CA MET A 578 26.90 -10.56 -6.04
C MET A 578 27.63 -10.40 -4.71
N ARG A 579 28.28 -9.26 -4.51
CA ARG A 579 28.79 -8.88 -3.20
C ARG A 579 27.67 -8.18 -2.45
N VAL A 580 27.25 -8.75 -1.33
CA VAL A 580 26.27 -8.15 -0.43
C VAL A 580 26.96 -7.75 0.87
N LYS A 581 26.60 -6.60 1.41
CA LYS A 581 27.06 -6.17 2.72
C LYS A 581 26.16 -6.79 3.78
N ARG A 582 26.73 -7.54 4.71
CA ARG A 582 26.03 -8.06 5.90
C ARG A 582 26.70 -7.57 7.16
N LYS A 583 25.90 -7.36 8.20
CA LYS A 583 26.39 -7.05 9.54
C LYS A 583 26.64 -8.36 10.29
N ARG A 584 27.86 -8.56 10.81
CA ARG A 584 28.15 -9.64 11.75
C ARG A 584 28.63 -9.06 13.08
N PRO A 585 28.26 -9.66 14.22
CA PRO A 585 28.77 -9.22 15.50
C PRO A 585 30.30 -9.36 15.52
N VAL A 586 30.98 -8.36 16.07
CA VAL A 586 32.40 -8.48 16.41
C VAL A 586 32.46 -9.34 17.67
N MET A 587 33.29 -10.37 17.69
CA MET A 587 33.45 -11.27 18.82
C MET A 587 34.77 -10.97 19.53
N LYS A 588 34.77 -11.05 20.86
CA LYS A 588 35.96 -11.05 21.71
C LYS A 588 35.99 -12.32 22.56
N THR A 589 37.16 -12.87 22.79
CA THR A 589 37.34 -14.00 23.71
C THR A 589 37.58 -13.45 25.12
N ILE A 590 36.83 -13.92 26.10
CA ILE A 590 37.03 -13.60 27.52
C ILE A 590 37.42 -14.86 28.30
N THR A 591 38.23 -14.70 29.33
CA THR A 591 38.56 -15.78 30.27
C THR A 591 37.68 -15.67 31.50
N ILE A 592 36.94 -16.74 31.81
CA ILE A 592 36.12 -16.83 33.02
C ILE A 592 36.70 -17.89 33.95
N GLU A 593 36.84 -17.58 35.24
CA GLU A 593 37.28 -18.57 36.23
C GLU A 593 36.06 -19.27 36.87
N LEU A 594 35.94 -20.58 36.62
CA LEU A 594 34.90 -21.37 37.26
C LEU A 594 35.21 -21.55 38.76
N ASN A 595 34.20 -21.37 39.61
CA ASN A 595 34.28 -21.57 41.07
C ASN A 595 35.26 -20.67 41.83
N ALA A 596 35.65 -19.53 41.25
CA ALA A 596 36.15 -18.42 42.05
C ALA A 596 35.00 -17.88 42.94
N PRO A 597 35.23 -17.60 44.25
CA PRO A 597 34.29 -16.80 45.03
C PRO A 597 34.05 -15.50 44.25
N ALA A 598 32.80 -15.02 44.23
CA ALA A 598 32.52 -13.72 43.64
C ALA A 598 33.33 -12.67 44.42
N GLU A 599 34.47 -12.24 43.89
CA GLU A 599 35.05 -10.98 44.31
C GLU A 599 33.99 -9.94 43.94
N ALA A 600 33.45 -9.29 44.97
CA ALA A 600 32.50 -8.22 44.79
C ALA A 600 33.25 -7.06 44.14
N GLU A 601 33.34 -7.05 42.81
CA GLU A 601 33.66 -5.83 42.12
C GLU A 601 32.54 -4.83 42.47
N PRO A 602 32.89 -3.62 42.93
CA PRO A 602 31.90 -2.60 43.21
C PRO A 602 31.18 -2.28 41.91
N VAL A 603 29.90 -2.64 41.84
CA VAL A 603 29.00 -2.14 40.82
C VAL A 603 28.93 -0.62 41.03
N GLU A 604 29.64 0.15 40.21
CA GLU A 604 29.40 1.58 40.08
C GLU A 604 27.99 1.74 39.48
N THR A 605 26.98 1.78 40.34
CA THR A 605 25.65 2.23 39.97
C THR A 605 25.75 3.70 39.58
N ALA A 606 25.16 4.06 38.45
CA ALA A 606 25.18 5.40 37.85
C ALA A 606 24.65 6.55 38.75
N ASP A 607 24.21 6.27 39.97
CA ASP A 607 23.71 7.25 40.93
C ASP A 607 24.81 7.92 41.79
N SER A 608 26.08 7.53 41.69
CA SER A 608 27.15 8.09 42.54
C SER A 608 27.82 9.38 42.03
N VAL A 609 27.41 9.94 40.87
CA VAL A 609 28.06 11.14 40.29
C VAL A 609 27.45 12.47 40.78
N ILE A 610 26.36 12.46 41.56
CA ILE A 610 25.76 13.69 42.09
C ILE A 610 26.09 13.87 43.57
N GLN A 611 27.37 14.06 43.90
CA GLN A 611 27.77 14.71 45.15
C GLN A 611 29.25 15.14 45.11
N ASP A 612 29.60 16.03 44.18
CA ASP A 612 30.77 16.89 44.40
C ASP A 612 30.43 18.36 44.12
N THR A 613 30.06 19.06 45.19
CA THR A 613 29.90 20.51 45.21
C THR A 613 31.28 21.17 45.16
N GLY A 614 31.84 21.23 43.94
CA GLY A 614 33.07 21.94 43.63
C GLY A 614 32.85 23.44 43.48
N LYS A 615 33.23 24.20 44.52
CA LYS A 615 33.36 25.66 44.54
C LYS A 615 34.12 26.21 43.32
N TYR A 616 33.46 26.97 42.45
CA TYR A 616 34.15 27.89 41.56
C TYR A 616 34.53 29.17 42.31
N LYS A 617 35.84 29.35 42.54
CA LYS A 617 36.44 30.65 42.89
C LYS A 617 36.47 31.52 41.65
N ALA A 618 35.87 32.71 41.73
CA ALA A 618 36.13 33.81 40.83
C ALA A 618 37.56 34.35 41.04
N GLY A 619 38.27 34.65 39.96
CA GLY A 619 39.59 35.27 40.00
C GLY A 619 40.09 35.69 38.62
N VAL A 620 39.78 36.95 38.29
CA VAL A 620 40.38 37.87 37.29
C VAL A 620 40.34 37.47 35.82
#